data_AF-A0A1X4I8T2-F1
#
_entry.id   AF-A0A1X4I8T2-F1
#
_cell.length_a   1.000
_cell.length_b   1.000
_cell.length_c   1.000
_cell.angle_alpha   90.00
_cell.angle_beta   90.00
_cell.angle_gamma   90.00
#
_symmetry.space_group_name_H-M   'P 1'
#
loop_
_entity.id
_entity.type
_entity.pdbx_description
1 polymer ?
#
loop_
_entity_poly.entity_id
_entity_poly.type
_entity_poly.pdbx_seq_one_letter_code
_entity_poly.pdbx_strand_id
1 'polypeptide(L)' 'MVVLDPPRAGAGRKTVEHLSSLGARRIAYVACDPAALARDLAYFRDGGYRVRTLRVFDLFPMTHHVECVAILEPAEKGR' A
#
# COMPACT_ATOMS: atom_id res chain seq x y z
N MET A 1 6.09 -1.04 -12.64
CA MET A 1 5.27 -0.39 -11.61
C MET A 1 4.09 -1.29 -11.37
N VAL A 2 3.73 -1.52 -10.11
CA VAL A 2 2.58 -2.35 -9.73
C VAL A 2 1.46 -1.45 -9.23
N VAL A 3 0.23 -1.76 -9.59
CA VAL A 3 -0.98 -1.13 -9.04
C VAL A 3 -1.78 -2.23 -8.34
N LEU A 4 -2.21 -1.95 -7.11
CA LEU A 4 -2.89 -2.89 -6.24
C LEU A 4 -4.13 -2.20 -5.66
N ASP A 5 -5.28 -2.81 -5.88
CA ASP A 5 -6.58 -2.41 -5.34
C ASP A 5 -7.26 -3.65 -4.74
N PRO A 6 -6.90 -4.03 -3.51
CA PRO A 6 -7.37 -5.26 -2.88
C PRO A 6 -8.74 -5.05 -2.20
N PRO A 7 -9.45 -6.14 -1.82
CA PRO A 7 -10.69 -6.02 -1.06
C PRO A 7 -10.45 -5.33 0.31
N ARG A 8 -11.54 -4.97 1.01
CA ARG A 8 -11.49 -4.35 2.37
C ARG A 8 -10.60 -5.08 3.38
N ALA A 9 -10.42 -6.38 3.21
CA ALA A 9 -9.53 -7.17 4.06
C ALA A 9 -8.03 -6.87 3.86
N GLY A 10 -7.65 -6.12 2.82
CA GLY A 10 -6.26 -5.89 2.39
C GLY A 10 -5.76 -6.94 1.40
N ALA A 11 -4.55 -6.76 0.90
CA ALA A 11 -3.85 -7.72 0.04
C ALA A 11 -3.32 -8.92 0.83
N GLY A 12 -3.01 -8.71 2.11
CA GLY A 12 -2.54 -9.75 3.03
C GLY A 12 -1.08 -10.15 2.81
N ARG A 13 -0.50 -10.79 3.84
CA ARG A 13 0.94 -11.01 3.97
C ARG A 13 1.59 -11.73 2.77
N LYS A 14 1.02 -12.86 2.33
CA LYS A 14 1.58 -13.65 1.21
C LYS A 14 1.66 -12.85 -0.09
N THR A 15 0.61 -12.08 -0.38
CA THR A 15 0.56 -11.23 -1.58
C THR A 15 1.59 -10.11 -1.48
N VAL A 16 1.69 -9.45 -0.33
CA VAL A 16 2.67 -8.38 -0.10
C VAL A 16 4.11 -8.89 -0.21
N GLU A 17 4.42 -10.04 0.36
CA GLU A 17 5.73 -10.69 0.26
C GLU A 17 6.06 -11.04 -1.20
N HIS A 18 5.10 -11.62 -1.93
CA HIS A 18 5.27 -11.92 -3.35
C HIS A 18 5.54 -10.65 -4.17
N LEU A 19 4.70 -9.61 -4.02
CA LEU A 19 4.87 -8.34 -4.73
C LEU A 19 6.19 -7.65 -4.40
N SER A 20 6.64 -7.75 -3.15
CA SER A 20 7.91 -7.18 -2.71
C SER A 20 9.10 -7.86 -3.39
N SER A 21 9.02 -9.19 -3.60
CA SER A 21 10.07 -9.98 -4.28
C SER A 21 10.19 -9.69 -5.79
N LEU A 22 9.17 -9.09 -6.42
CA LEU A 22 9.22 -8.71 -7.84
C LEU A 22 10.15 -7.52 -8.12
N GLY A 23 10.66 -6.83 -7.09
CA GLY A 23 11.60 -5.72 -7.25
C GLY A 23 11.00 -4.50 -7.97
N ALA A 24 9.70 -4.26 -7.81
CA ALA A 24 9.01 -3.14 -8.44
C ALA A 24 9.58 -1.78 -7.98
N ARG A 25 10.01 -0.93 -8.91
CA ARG A 25 10.50 0.43 -8.59
C ARG A 25 9.47 1.31 -7.87
N ARG A 26 8.17 1.06 -8.11
CA ARG A 26 7.04 1.72 -7.43
C ARG A 26 5.84 0.80 -7.37
N ILE A 27 5.11 0.92 -6.26
CA ILE A 27 3.82 0.25 -6.02
C ILE A 27 2.79 1.32 -5.65
N ALA A 28 1.69 1.40 -6.40
CA ALA A 28 0.53 2.19 -6.02
C ALA A 28 -0.47 1.26 -5.32
N TYR A 29 -0.79 1.54 -4.06
CA TYR A 29 -1.73 0.79 -3.25
C TYR A 29 -2.97 1.65 -3.02
N VAL A 30 -4.11 1.19 -3.49
CA VAL A 30 -5.44 1.78 -3.27
C VAL A 30 -6.15 0.98 -2.18
N ALA A 31 -6.77 1.64 -1.21
CA ALA A 31 -7.39 0.98 -0.06
C ALA A 31 -8.57 1.79 0.50
N CYS A 32 -9.75 1.17 0.55
CA CYS A 32 -10.94 1.73 1.18
C CYS A 32 -11.01 1.53 2.70
N ASP A 33 -10.08 0.76 3.29
CA ASP A 33 -9.96 0.55 4.73
C ASP A 33 -8.55 0.98 5.22
N PRO A 34 -8.44 2.05 6.03
CA PRO A 34 -7.16 2.55 6.51
C PRO A 34 -6.41 1.58 7.44
N ALA A 35 -7.10 0.73 8.18
CA ALA A 35 -6.48 -0.20 9.12
C ALA A 35 -5.83 -1.38 8.37
N ALA A 36 -6.52 -1.93 7.36
CA ALA A 36 -5.97 -2.93 6.46
C ALA A 36 -4.77 -2.38 5.68
N LEU A 37 -4.86 -1.13 5.19
CA LEU A 37 -3.73 -0.44 4.57
C LEU A 37 -2.54 -0.36 5.53
N ALA A 38 -2.72 0.15 6.75
CA ALA A 38 -1.64 0.31 7.71
C ALA A 38 -0.93 -1.02 8.03
N ARG A 39 -1.69 -2.11 8.16
CA ARG A 39 -1.15 -3.46 8.39
C ARG A 39 -0.33 -3.93 7.19
N ASP A 40 -0.85 -3.77 5.97
CA ASP A 40 -0.16 -4.23 4.76
C ASP A 40 1.08 -3.37 4.44
N LEU A 41 1.04 -2.07 4.77
CA LEU A 41 2.21 -1.18 4.73
C LEU A 41 3.32 -1.64 5.68
N ALA A 42 2.98 -2.22 6.84
CA ALA A 42 3.98 -2.81 7.73
C ALA A 42 4.66 -4.02 7.07
N TYR A 43 3.90 -4.88 6.38
CA TYR A 43 4.48 -5.99 5.62
C TYR A 43 5.36 -5.51 4.45
N PHE A 44 4.96 -4.46 3.73
CA PHE A 44 5.79 -3.85 2.69
C PHE A 44 7.09 -3.27 3.26
N ARG A 45 7.03 -2.69 4.46
CA ARG A 45 8.22 -2.20 5.18
C ARG A 45 9.18 -3.33 5.50
N ASP A 46 8.68 -4.45 6.01
CA ASP A 46 9.49 -5.65 6.25
C ASP A 46 10.06 -6.21 4.93
N GLY A 47 9.34 -6.04 3.82
CA GLY A 47 9.76 -6.36 2.46
C GLY A 47 10.71 -5.35 1.79
N GLY A 48 11.19 -4.33 2.52
CA GLY A 48 12.15 -3.36 2.01
C GLY A 48 11.57 -2.20 1.21
N TYR A 49 10.28 -1.90 1.36
CA TYR A 49 9.64 -0.72 0.77
C TYR A 49 9.35 0.34 1.83
N ARG A 50 9.28 1.60 1.42
CA ARG A 50 8.82 2.70 2.27
C ARG A 50 7.70 3.47 1.59
N VAL A 51 6.83 4.06 2.40
CA VAL A 51 5.81 4.99 1.90
C VAL A 51 6.50 6.26 1.44
N ARG A 52 6.35 6.57 0.15
CA ARG A 52 6.81 7.83 -0.45
C ARG A 52 5.78 8.92 -0.26
N THR A 53 4.51 8.61 -0.53
CA THR A 53 3.39 9.54 -0.39
C THR A 53 2.14 8.79 0.01
N LEU A 54 1.31 9.43 0.84
CA LEU A 54 -0.05 8.99 1.14
C LEU A 54 -1.02 10.14 0.81
N ARG A 55 -2.13 9.80 0.16
CA ARG A 55 -3.25 10.70 -0.10
C ARG A 55 -4.54 10.00 0.27
N VAL A 56 -5.47 10.76 0.82
CA VAL A 56 -6.79 10.29 1.20
C VAL A 56 -7.80 11.08 0.39
N PHE A 57 -8.80 10.38 -0.14
CA PHE A 57 -9.84 10.94 -0.98
C PHE A 57 -11.21 10.61 -0.39
N ASP A 58 -12.07 11.62 -0.34
CA ASP A 58 -13.49 11.45 -0.04
C ASP A 58 -14.24 11.16 -1.34
N LEU A 59 -14.35 9.87 -1.68
CA LEU A 59 -15.12 9.41 -2.85
C LEU A 59 -16.60 9.23 -2.52
N PHE A 60 -16.95 9.22 -1.24
CA PHE A 60 -18.29 8.92 -0.75
C PHE A 60 -18.72 10.00 0.27
N PRO A 61 -19.01 11.22 -0.21
CA PRO A 61 -19.37 12.33 0.66
C PRO A 61 -20.53 11.97 1.58
N MET A 62 -20.51 12.52 2.79
CA MET A 62 -21.50 12.25 3.84
C MET A 62 -21.51 10.80 4.35
N THR A 63 -20.46 10.03 4.10
CA THR A 63 -20.26 8.69 4.67
C THR A 63 -18.97 8.63 5.50
N HIS A 64 -18.74 7.51 6.19
CA HIS A 64 -17.48 7.24 6.89
C HIS A 64 -16.41 6.61 5.98
N HIS A 65 -16.73 6.35 4.70
CA HIS A 65 -15.82 5.70 3.78
C HIS A 65 -14.79 6.69 3.24
N VAL A 66 -13.54 6.25 3.18
CA VAL A 66 -12.43 7.01 2.62
C VAL A 66 -11.61 6.10 1.73
N GLU A 67 -11.06 6.66 0.65
CA GLU A 67 -10.15 5.94 -0.23
C GLU A 67 -8.73 6.44 -0.02
N CYS A 68 -7.82 5.54 0.33
CA CYS A 68 -6.42 5.86 0.58
C CYS A 68 -5.55 5.39 -0.59
N VAL A 69 -4.70 6.27 -1.10
CA VAL A 69 -3.70 5.94 -2.12
C VAL A 69 -2.31 6.14 -1.54
N ALA A 70 -1.59 5.04 -1.36
CA ALA A 70 -0.19 5.03 -0.95
C ALA A 70 0.72 4.73 -2.15
N ILE A 71 1.75 5.54 -2.35
CA ILE A 71 2.83 5.23 -3.28
C ILE A 71 4.02 4.72 -2.48
N LEU A 72 4.45 3.51 -2.79
CA LEU A 72 5.61 2.87 -2.19
C LEU A 72 6.78 2.88 -3.16
N GLU A 73 7.98 2.98 -2.62
CA GLU A 73 9.23 2.81 -3.35
C GLU A 73 10.21 1.97 -2.52
N PRO A 74 11.18 1.29 -3.14
CA PRO A 74 12.22 0.60 -2.41
C PRO A 74 12.88 1.53 -1.40
N ALA A 75 13.00 1.10 -0.15
CA ALA A 75 13.85 1.75 0.82
C ALA A 75 15.28 1.57 0.31
N GLU A 76 15.95 2.66 -0.10
CA GLU A 76 17.32 2.58 -0.58
C GLU A 76 18.18 1.81 0.43
N LYS A 77 18.97 0.83 -0.04
CA LYS A 77 20.13 0.39 0.73
C LYS A 77 21.04 1.60 0.82
N GLY A 78 21.23 2.13 2.02
CA GLY A 78 22.13 3.26 2.26
C GLY A 78 23.42 3.07 1.45
N ARG A 79 23.74 4.06 0.62
CA ARG A 79 25.01 4.15 -0.09
C ARG A 79 26.13 4.50 0.89
#